data_AF-A0AAW6BL05-F1
#
_entry.id   AF-A0AAW6BL05-F1
#
_cell.length_a   1.000
_cell.length_b   1.000
_cell.length_c   1.000
_cell.angle_alpha   90.00
_cell.angle_beta   90.00
_cell.angle_gamma   90.00
#
_symmetry.space_group_name_H-M   'P 1'
#
loop_
_entity.id
_entity.type
_entity.pdbx_description
1 polymer ?
#
loop_
_entity_poly.entity_id
_entity_poly.type
_entity_poly.pdbx_seq_one_letter_code
_entity_poly.pdbx_strand_id
1 'polypeptide(L)'
;MNSNSLLDSINIAPRFEHASFENYQPINKAAQHNLKICQSYVQTWKERKVAGEGIIMCGRLGTGKTHLAVATCREIVTQNGISAFITTASRIIRAFRRSWSNDADTNEFETLRFYSELDLLIIDEIGVQYGTESERNILFEVINNRIETW
;
A
#
# COMPACT_ATOMS: atom_id res chain seq x y z
N MET A 1 -2.83 6.16 21.27
CA MET A 1 -1.74 6.71 20.43
C MET A 1 -2.27 7.94 19.71
N ASN A 2 -1.49 9.02 19.61
CA ASN A 2 -1.91 10.25 18.92
C ASN A 2 -1.94 9.99 17.40
N SER A 3 -2.95 10.47 16.67
CA SER A 3 -3.08 10.23 15.22
C SER A 3 -1.86 10.65 14.40
N ASN A 4 -1.11 11.66 14.86
CA ASN A 4 0.13 12.09 14.22
C ASN A 4 1.23 11.00 14.22
N SER A 5 1.37 10.20 15.29
CA SER A 5 2.44 9.19 15.34
C SER A 5 2.20 8.00 14.41
N LEU A 6 0.94 7.75 14.03
CA LEU A 6 0.60 6.68 13.09
C LEU A 6 0.84 7.10 11.64
N LEU A 7 0.54 8.36 11.30
CA LEU A 7 0.81 8.88 9.96
C LEU A 7 2.31 8.88 9.61
N ASP A 8 3.17 9.12 10.61
CA ASP A 8 4.63 9.05 10.45
C ASP A 8 5.13 7.65 10.04
N SER A 9 4.39 6.60 10.41
CA SER A 9 4.74 5.21 10.08
C SER A 9 4.33 4.75 8.68
N ILE A 10 3.51 5.53 7.95
CA ILE A 10 2.93 5.13 6.64
C ILE A 10 3.98 5.14 5.50
N ASN A 11 5.13 5.79 5.67
CA ASN A 11 6.18 5.94 4.64
C ASN A 11 5.67 6.67 3.36
N ILE A 12 4.93 7.77 3.56
CA ILE A 12 4.49 8.65 2.47
C ILE A 12 5.70 9.38 1.88
N ALA A 13 5.89 9.30 0.56
CA ALA A 13 6.95 10.04 -0.11
C ALA A 13 6.70 11.56 0.01
N PRO A 14 7.73 12.41 0.19
CA PRO A 14 7.55 13.86 0.42
C PRO A 14 6.67 14.57 -0.61
N ARG A 15 6.75 14.18 -1.89
CA ARG A 15 5.90 14.75 -2.96
C ARG A 15 4.40 14.50 -2.80
N PHE A 16 3.99 13.55 -1.95
CA PHE A 16 2.60 13.20 -1.65
C PHE A 16 2.23 13.50 -0.19
N GLU A 17 3.08 14.20 0.57
CA GLU A 17 2.87 14.51 1.99
C GLU A 17 1.49 15.14 2.25
N HIS A 18 1.04 16.01 1.36
CA HIS A 18 -0.24 16.70 1.45
C HIS A 18 -1.35 16.06 0.61
N ALA A 19 -1.15 14.90 -0.01
CA ALA A 19 -2.17 14.27 -0.84
C ALA A 19 -3.39 13.86 0.01
N SER A 20 -4.56 14.37 -0.37
CA SER A 20 -5.85 14.17 0.32
C SER A 20 -6.98 14.06 -0.70
N PHE A 21 -8.19 13.68 -0.26
CA PHE A 21 -9.34 13.68 -1.17
C PHE A 21 -9.79 15.11 -1.52
N GLU A 22 -9.60 16.06 -0.60
CA GLU A 22 -9.98 17.46 -0.74
C GLU A 22 -9.20 18.17 -1.84
N ASN A 23 -7.89 17.87 -1.95
CA ASN A 23 -7.04 18.49 -2.96
C ASN A 23 -6.83 17.63 -4.22
N TYR A 24 -7.52 16.50 -4.32
CA TYR A 24 -7.54 15.72 -5.55
C TYR A 24 -8.46 16.36 -6.58
N GLN A 25 -7.91 16.72 -7.74
CA GLN A 25 -8.67 17.34 -8.84
C GLN A 25 -8.92 16.31 -9.96
N PRO A 26 -10.12 15.71 -10.05
CA PRO A 26 -10.43 14.75 -11.09
C PRO A 26 -10.48 15.43 -12.47
N ILE A 27 -9.65 14.96 -13.40
CA ILE A 27 -9.52 15.53 -14.75
C ILE A 27 -10.56 15.03 -15.75
N ASN A 28 -11.33 13.98 -15.41
CA ASN A 28 -12.37 13.40 -16.25
C ASN A 28 -13.37 12.56 -15.43
N LYS A 29 -14.43 12.07 -16.08
CA LYS A 29 -15.48 11.26 -15.44
C LYS A 29 -14.94 9.97 -14.79
N ALA A 30 -13.95 9.31 -15.41
CA ALA A 30 -13.35 8.11 -14.85
C ALA A 30 -12.55 8.43 -13.57
N ALA A 31 -11.78 9.51 -13.56
CA ALA A 31 -11.05 9.99 -12.38
C ALA A 31 -12.01 10.37 -11.24
N GLN A 32 -13.14 11.01 -11.56
CA GLN A 32 -14.19 11.31 -10.60
C GLN A 32 -14.85 10.05 -10.03
N HIS A 33 -15.06 9.03 -10.87
CA HIS A 33 -15.59 7.74 -10.44
C HIS A 33 -14.61 7.02 -9.51
N ASN A 34 -13.32 7.01 -9.85
CA ASN A 34 -12.27 6.41 -9.02
C ASN A 34 -12.16 7.09 -7.65
N LEU A 35 -12.29 8.41 -7.58
CA LEU A 35 -12.37 9.14 -6.30
C LEU A 35 -13.52 8.62 -5.44
N LYS A 36 -14.72 8.45 -6.02
CA LYS A 36 -15.89 7.92 -5.30
C LYS A 36 -15.68 6.50 -4.81
N ILE A 37 -15.04 5.64 -5.61
CA ILE A 37 -14.68 4.28 -5.18
C ILE A 37 -13.76 4.33 -3.96
N CYS A 38 -12.72 5.17 -3.99
CA CYS A 38 -11.79 5.31 -2.87
C CYS A 38 -12.49 5.80 -1.61
N GLN A 39 -13.33 6.84 -1.72
CA GLN A 39 -14.13 7.36 -0.61
C GLN A 39 -15.08 6.30 -0.03
N SER A 40 -15.76 5.54 -0.89
CA SER A 40 -16.64 4.45 -0.46
C SER A 40 -15.87 3.32 0.22
N TYR A 41 -14.66 3.01 -0.23
CA TYR A 41 -13.79 2.02 0.39
C TYR A 41 -13.36 2.44 1.79
N VAL A 42 -13.01 3.71 2.00
CA VAL A 42 -12.74 4.26 3.34
C VAL A 42 -13.97 4.11 4.25
N GLN A 43 -15.16 4.48 3.75
CA GLN A 43 -16.41 4.40 4.52
C GLN A 43 -16.80 2.97 4.92
N THR A 44 -16.41 1.98 4.11
CA THR A 44 -16.73 0.55 4.32
C THR A 44 -15.50 -0.26 4.76
N TRP A 45 -14.44 0.40 5.23
CA TRP A 45 -13.15 -0.23 5.50
C TRP A 45 -13.25 -1.46 6.41
N LYS A 46 -14.04 -1.38 7.47
CA LYS A 46 -14.15 -2.48 8.46
C LYS A 46 -14.76 -3.72 7.83
N GLU A 47 -15.82 -3.57 7.03
CA GLU A 47 -16.42 -4.69 6.31
C GLU A 47 -15.46 -5.25 5.25
N ARG A 48 -14.82 -4.37 4.48
CA ARG A 48 -13.83 -4.76 3.44
C ARG A 48 -12.66 -5.54 4.02
N LYS A 49 -12.14 -5.10 5.17
CA LYS A 49 -11.03 -5.76 5.86
C LYS A 49 -11.41 -7.18 6.30
N VAL A 50 -12.58 -7.36 6.91
CA VAL A 50 -13.07 -8.69 7.33
C VAL A 50 -13.31 -9.61 6.13
N ALA A 51 -13.76 -9.05 5.00
CA ALA A 51 -13.96 -9.80 3.77
C ALA A 51 -12.66 -10.07 2.98
N GLY A 52 -11.50 -9.53 3.42
CA GLY A 52 -10.23 -9.64 2.71
C GLY A 52 -10.18 -8.89 1.37
N GLU A 53 -11.00 -7.86 1.19
CA GLU A 53 -11.16 -7.17 -0.09
C GLU A 53 -10.17 -6.00 -0.26
N GLY A 54 -9.44 -6.00 -1.38
CA GLY A 54 -8.49 -4.94 -1.77
C GLY A 54 -8.95 -4.10 -2.96
N ILE A 55 -8.19 -3.04 -3.25
CA ILE A 55 -8.35 -2.24 -4.47
C ILE A 55 -7.10 -2.39 -5.35
N ILE A 56 -7.33 -2.62 -6.64
CA ILE A 56 -6.29 -2.52 -7.67
C ILE A 56 -6.56 -1.27 -8.52
N MET A 57 -5.59 -0.36 -8.57
CA MET A 57 -5.67 0.84 -9.42
C MET A 57 -4.79 0.68 -10.65
N CYS A 58 -5.41 0.61 -11.82
CA CYS A 58 -4.72 0.48 -13.11
C CYS A 58 -4.88 1.74 -13.96
N GLY A 59 -3.81 2.16 -14.64
CA GLY A 59 -3.84 3.32 -15.53
C GLY A 59 -2.46 3.87 -15.84
N ARG A 60 -2.39 4.77 -16.83
CA ARG A 60 -1.13 5.43 -17.25
C ARG A 60 -0.50 6.27 -16.14
N LEU A 61 0.76 6.66 -16.33
CA LEU A 61 1.42 7.63 -15.46
C LEU A 61 0.63 8.95 -15.45
N GLY A 62 0.62 9.64 -14.30
CA GLY A 62 -0.07 10.93 -14.14
C GLY A 62 -1.59 10.87 -13.98
N THR A 63 -2.21 9.69 -13.87
CA THR A 63 -3.68 9.57 -13.68
C THR A 63 -4.14 9.64 -12.22
N GLY A 64 -3.28 10.06 -11.30
CA GLY A 64 -3.66 10.28 -9.90
C GLY A 64 -3.74 9.04 -8.99
N LYS A 65 -3.30 7.86 -9.45
CA LYS A 65 -3.38 6.60 -8.67
C LYS A 65 -2.70 6.69 -7.31
N THR A 66 -1.42 7.08 -7.29
CA THR A 66 -0.66 7.20 -6.04
C THR A 66 -1.26 8.26 -5.11
N HIS A 67 -1.78 9.36 -5.65
CA HIS A 67 -2.48 10.38 -4.86
C HIS A 67 -3.70 9.79 -4.16
N LEU A 68 -4.58 9.11 -4.90
CA LEU A 68 -5.78 8.49 -4.35
C LEU A 68 -5.42 7.38 -3.34
N ALA A 69 -4.39 6.58 -3.60
CA ALA A 69 -3.91 5.55 -2.69
C ALA A 69 -3.42 6.15 -1.36
N VAL A 70 -2.61 7.23 -1.41
CA VAL A 70 -2.15 7.95 -0.21
C VAL A 70 -3.32 8.56 0.55
N ALA A 71 -4.24 9.25 -0.12
CA ALA A 71 -5.41 9.85 0.50
C ALA A 71 -6.28 8.79 1.21
N THR A 72 -6.52 7.66 0.54
CA THR A 72 -7.26 6.51 1.10
C THR A 72 -6.58 5.97 2.35
N CYS A 73 -5.26 5.77 2.30
CA CYS A 73 -4.48 5.28 3.43
C CYS A 73 -4.56 6.22 4.63
N ARG A 74 -4.35 7.52 4.42
CA ARG A 74 -4.40 8.54 5.48
C ARG A 74 -5.74 8.55 6.19
N GLU A 75 -6.83 8.52 5.43
CA GLU A 75 -8.18 8.51 6.00
C GLU A 75 -8.46 7.24 6.81
N ILE A 76 -8.11 6.07 6.27
CA ILE A 76 -8.30 4.80 6.99
C ILE A 76 -7.50 4.79 8.30
N VAL A 77 -6.23 5.19 8.27
CA VAL A 77 -5.37 5.23 9.46
C VAL A 77 -5.89 6.23 10.48
N THR A 78 -6.27 7.43 10.03
CA THR A 78 -6.77 8.48 10.93
C THR A 78 -8.08 8.09 11.61
N GLN A 79 -9.00 7.46 10.87
CA GLN A 79 -10.32 7.08 11.39
C GLN A 79 -10.32 5.81 12.23
N ASN A 80 -9.37 4.89 11.99
CA ASN A 80 -9.39 3.55 12.59
C ASN A 80 -8.17 3.23 13.47
N GLY A 81 -7.10 4.03 13.45
CA GLY A 81 -5.92 3.81 14.27
C GLY A 81 -5.15 2.52 13.94
N ILE A 82 -5.12 2.14 12.65
CA ILE A 82 -4.55 0.87 12.17
C ILE A 82 -3.11 1.02 11.66
N SER A 83 -2.41 -0.11 11.57
CA SER A 83 -1.06 -0.20 10.99
C SER A 83 -1.12 -0.17 9.45
N ALA A 84 -0.37 0.74 8.84
CA ALA A 84 -0.31 0.83 7.39
C ALA A 84 1.08 1.17 6.88
N PHE A 85 1.39 0.72 5.67
CA PHE A 85 2.66 1.04 5.01
C PHE A 85 2.46 1.20 3.51
N ILE A 86 3.07 2.23 2.95
CA ILE A 86 3.12 2.47 1.50
C ILE A 86 4.54 2.20 1.04
N THR A 87 4.67 1.38 0.01
CA THR A 87 5.97 1.08 -0.61
C THR A 87 5.80 0.76 -2.08
N THR A 88 6.91 0.60 -2.78
CA THR A 88 6.92 0.16 -4.17
C THR A 88 7.27 -1.32 -4.22
N ALA A 89 6.78 -2.06 -5.22
CA ALA A 89 7.16 -3.46 -5.44
C ALA A 89 8.69 -3.66 -5.48
N SER A 90 9.43 -2.75 -6.12
CA SER A 90 10.90 -2.79 -6.18
C SER A 90 11.60 -2.68 -4.83
N ARG A 91 11.00 -1.96 -3.87
CA ARG A 91 11.51 -1.82 -2.49
C ARG A 91 11.24 -3.06 -1.67
N ILE A 92 10.09 -3.71 -1.85
CA ILE A 92 9.79 -5.02 -1.24
C ILE A 92 10.84 -6.03 -1.71
N ILE A 93 11.01 -6.18 -3.02
CA ILE A 93 12.01 -7.08 -3.62
C ILE A 93 13.42 -6.81 -3.06
N ARG A 94 13.80 -5.53 -2.94
CA ARG A 94 15.11 -5.15 -2.39
C ARG A 94 15.24 -5.52 -0.92
N ALA A 95 14.19 -5.40 -0.12
CA ALA A 95 14.19 -5.79 1.29
C ALA A 95 14.46 -7.29 1.43
N PHE A 96 13.76 -8.13 0.68
CA PHE A 96 14.00 -9.58 0.64
C PHE A 96 15.42 -9.94 0.17
N ARG A 97 15.90 -9.30 -0.90
CA ARG A 97 17.29 -9.53 -1.35
C ARG A 97 18.32 -9.15 -0.29
N ARG A 98 18.08 -8.08 0.48
CA ARG A 98 18.95 -7.67 1.57
C ARG A 98 18.91 -8.66 2.73
N SER A 99 17.75 -9.24 3.05
CA SER A 99 17.62 -10.20 4.14
C SER A 99 18.35 -11.54 3.90
N TRP A 100 18.78 -11.81 2.68
CA TRP A 100 19.63 -12.95 2.33
C TRP A 100 21.13 -12.68 2.42
N SER A 101 21.53 -11.44 2.69
CA SER A 101 22.94 -11.09 2.83
C SER A 101 23.50 -11.55 4.19
N ASN A 102 24.79 -11.90 4.22
CA ASN A 102 25.45 -12.37 5.45
C ASN A 102 25.53 -11.29 6.55
N ASP A 103 25.46 -10.01 6.16
CA ASP A 103 25.49 -8.85 7.08
C ASP A 103 24.09 -8.22 7.24
N ALA A 104 23.03 -9.00 7.07
CA ALA A 104 21.66 -8.49 7.13
C ALA A 104 21.22 -8.20 8.58
N ASP A 105 20.64 -7.01 8.80
CA ASP A 105 20.03 -6.62 10.08
C ASP A 105 18.69 -7.35 10.35
N THR A 106 18.12 -8.00 9.33
CA THR A 106 16.85 -8.73 9.38
C THR A 106 16.97 -9.98 8.52
N ASN A 107 16.13 -10.98 8.78
CA ASN A 107 16.03 -12.19 7.98
C ASN A 107 14.76 -12.17 7.10
N GLU A 108 14.65 -13.16 6.21
CA GLU A 108 13.53 -13.27 5.28
C GLU A 108 12.19 -13.41 5.99
N PHE A 109 12.14 -14.20 7.06
CA PHE A 109 10.93 -14.42 7.85
C PHE A 109 10.41 -13.12 8.47
N GLU A 110 11.27 -12.34 9.13
CA GLU A 110 10.90 -11.05 9.71
C GLU A 110 10.50 -10.02 8.63
N THR A 111 11.14 -10.08 7.45
CA THR A 111 10.80 -9.22 6.31
C THR A 111 9.41 -9.55 5.75
N LEU A 112 9.11 -10.84 5.56
CA LEU A 112 7.80 -11.31 5.15
C LEU A 112 6.74 -10.93 6.18
N ARG A 113 7.02 -11.19 7.46
CA ARG A 113 6.14 -10.88 8.58
C ARG A 113 5.77 -9.40 8.61
N PHE A 114 6.74 -8.51 8.46
CA PHE A 114 6.50 -7.06 8.41
C PHE A 114 5.50 -6.67 7.32
N TYR A 115 5.64 -7.19 6.09
CA TYR A 115 4.72 -6.85 5.01
C TYR A 115 3.37 -7.56 5.12
N SER A 116 3.32 -8.72 5.75
CA SER A 116 2.12 -9.55 5.84
C SER A 116 1.19 -9.18 7.00
N GLU A 117 1.73 -8.77 8.15
CA GLU A 117 0.92 -8.49 9.36
C GLU A 117 0.29 -7.09 9.39
N LEU A 118 0.67 -6.18 8.47
CA LEU A 118 0.07 -4.85 8.39
C LEU A 118 -1.43 -4.93 8.08
N ASP A 119 -2.24 -4.09 8.75
CA ASP A 119 -3.68 -4.01 8.45
C ASP A 119 -3.93 -3.52 7.02
N LEU A 120 -3.12 -2.56 6.54
CA LEU A 120 -3.18 -2.04 5.17
C LEU A 120 -1.79 -1.92 4.55
N LEU A 121 -1.53 -2.67 3.47
CA LEU A 121 -0.32 -2.53 2.66
C LEU A 121 -0.67 -1.96 1.30
N ILE A 122 -0.01 -0.87 0.90
CA ILE A 122 -0.10 -0.32 -0.46
C ILE A 122 1.20 -0.58 -1.20
N ILE A 123 1.09 -1.25 -2.33
CA ILE A 123 2.21 -1.58 -3.21
C ILE A 123 2.06 -0.78 -4.52
N ASP A 124 2.88 0.25 -4.68
CA ASP A 124 2.93 1.09 -5.88
C ASP A 124 3.95 0.56 -6.91
N GLU A 125 3.85 1.07 -8.13
CA GLU A 125 4.76 0.79 -9.26
C GLU A 125 4.89 -0.71 -9.60
N ILE A 126 3.85 -1.51 -9.35
CA ILE A 126 3.78 -2.90 -9.83
C ILE A 126 3.82 -2.90 -11.36
N GLY A 127 4.69 -3.72 -11.94
CA GLY A 127 4.85 -3.89 -13.39
C GLY A 127 5.97 -3.05 -14.01
N VAL A 128 6.69 -2.24 -13.22
CA VAL A 128 7.93 -1.55 -13.65
C VAL A 128 9.17 -2.46 -13.49
N GLN A 129 9.04 -3.57 -12.77
CA GLN A 129 10.12 -4.52 -12.51
C GLN A 129 10.49 -5.31 -13.77
N TYR A 130 11.68 -5.92 -13.78
CA TYR A 130 12.11 -6.82 -14.86
C TYR A 130 11.25 -8.08 -14.97
N GLY A 131 10.44 -8.38 -13.95
CA GLY A 131 9.46 -9.46 -13.98
C GLY A 131 10.12 -10.84 -13.91
N THR A 132 11.30 -10.92 -13.31
CA THR A 132 11.98 -12.22 -13.12
C THR A 132 11.13 -13.14 -12.25
N GLU A 133 11.31 -14.45 -12.40
CA GLU A 133 10.57 -15.43 -11.60
C GLU A 133 10.76 -15.22 -10.11
N SER A 134 11.99 -14.95 -9.67
CA SER A 134 12.29 -14.62 -8.27
C SER A 134 11.53 -13.39 -7.76
N GLU A 135 11.45 -12.31 -8.56
CA GLU A 135 10.70 -11.10 -8.18
C GLU A 135 9.21 -11.35 -8.06
N ARG A 136 8.65 -12.16 -8.98
CA ARG A 136 7.24 -12.56 -8.94
C ARG A 136 6.95 -13.43 -7.73
N ASN A 137 7.85 -14.36 -7.39
CA ASN A 137 7.69 -15.24 -6.23
C ASN A 137 7.68 -14.44 -4.92
N ILE A 138 8.58 -13.47 -4.75
CA ILE A 138 8.61 -12.60 -3.55
C ILE A 138 7.27 -11.85 -3.38
N LEU A 139 6.77 -11.21 -4.46
CA LEU A 139 5.52 -10.46 -4.39
C LEU A 139 4.32 -11.40 -4.16
N PHE A 140 4.33 -12.57 -4.80
CA PHE A 140 3.31 -13.59 -4.60
C PHE A 140 3.28 -14.06 -3.15
N GLU A 141 4.44 -14.32 -2.54
CA GLU A 141 4.54 -14.76 -1.16
C GLU A 141 3.97 -13.73 -0.18
N VAL A 142 4.29 -12.44 -0.35
CA VAL A 142 3.71 -11.36 0.46
C VAL A 142 2.20 -11.30 0.31
N ILE A 143 1.68 -11.38 -0.92
CA ILE A 143 0.23 -11.32 -1.16
C ILE A 143 -0.47 -12.57 -0.60
N ASN A 144 0.09 -13.76 -0.81
CA ASN A 144 -0.49 -15.02 -0.39
C ASN A 144 -0.55 -15.13 1.14
N ASN A 145 0.53 -14.77 1.84
CA ASN A 145 0.54 -14.75 3.30
C ASN A 145 -0.54 -13.81 3.85
N ARG A 146 -0.78 -12.66 3.22
CA ARG A 146 -1.86 -11.75 3.63
C ARG A 146 -3.25 -12.36 3.45
N ILE A 147 -3.46 -13.21 2.46
CA ILE A 147 -4.75 -13.89 2.23
C ILE A 147 -4.93 -15.06 3.21
N GLU A 148 -3.89 -15.83 3.48
CA GLU A 148 -3.96 -17.01 4.36
C GLU A 148 -4.09 -16.66 5.85
N THR A 149 -3.64 -15.47 6.24
CA THR A 149 -3.65 -15.03 7.66
C THR A 149 -4.91 -14.24 8.03
N TRP A 150 -5.84 -14.01 7.09
CA TRP A 150 -7.07 -13.23 7.28
C TRP A 150 -8.32 -14.09 7.42
#